data_AF-A0A0F4XVN9-F1
#
_entry.id   AF-A0A0F4XVN9-F1
#
_cell.length_a   1.000
_cell.length_b   1.000
_cell.length_c   1.000
_cell.angle_alpha   90.00
_cell.angle_beta   90.00
_cell.angle_gamma   90.00
#
_symmetry.space_group_name_H-M   'P 1'
#
loop_
_entity.id
_entity.type
_entity.pdbx_description
1 polymer ?
#
loop_
_entity_poly.entity_id
_entity_poly.type
_entity_poly.pdbx_seq_one_letter_code
_entity_poly.pdbx_strand_id
1 'polypeptide(L)'
;MTTGIGIPHSPGEQQAYVERLVRAKVTGLMIGENMQAPADITSLQMEAEKSGFPLLMTHYSVPFSAVTRAILDASKQEEHERRGAVTRVYESARIGLRSLGLTGLLKRLAADVHSNLYLFDSRSLEPWQEGL
;
A
#
# COMPACT_ATOMS: atom_id res chain seq x y z
N MET A 1 10.54 13.79 -6.04
CA MET A 1 10.79 14.93 -5.12
C MET A 1 11.17 16.15 -5.96
N THR A 2 10.66 17.33 -5.63
CA THR A 2 10.89 18.58 -6.37
C THR A 2 11.10 19.76 -5.40
N THR A 3 11.78 20.79 -5.86
CA THR A 3 11.87 22.09 -5.18
C THR A 3 10.60 22.93 -5.33
N GLY A 4 9.68 22.51 -6.19
CA GLY A 4 8.45 23.24 -6.48
C GLY A 4 8.56 24.28 -7.60
N ILE A 5 9.77 24.55 -8.13
CA ILE A 5 10.01 25.56 -9.17
C ILE A 5 9.18 25.35 -10.45
N GLY A 6 8.87 24.09 -10.78
CA GLY A 6 8.07 23.75 -11.96
C GLY A 6 6.55 23.73 -11.71
N ILE A 7 6.08 24.06 -10.51
CA ILE A 7 4.66 24.08 -10.17
C ILE A 7 4.07 25.42 -10.62
N PRO A 8 3.04 25.41 -11.49
CA PRO A 8 2.43 26.66 -11.96
C PRO A 8 1.74 27.46 -10.86
N HIS A 9 1.67 28.78 -11.04
CA HIS A 9 1.00 29.68 -10.10
C HIS A 9 -0.52 29.71 -10.25
N SER A 10 -1.04 29.53 -11.47
CA SER A 10 -2.47 29.67 -11.71
C SER A 10 -3.24 28.38 -11.35
N PRO A 11 -4.44 28.47 -10.76
CA PRO A 11 -5.28 27.33 -10.39
C PRO A 11 -5.49 26.31 -11.52
N GLY A 12 -5.84 26.78 -12.72
CA GLY A 12 -6.11 25.89 -13.87
C GLY A 12 -4.86 25.17 -14.37
N GLU A 13 -3.71 25.84 -14.37
CA GLU A 13 -2.45 25.20 -14.75
C GLU A 13 -1.95 24.21 -13.68
N GLN A 14 -2.25 24.45 -12.40
CA GLN A 14 -1.97 23.49 -11.33
C GLN A 14 -2.75 22.18 -11.53
N GLN A 15 -4.03 22.27 -11.89
CA GLN A 15 -4.85 21.10 -12.21
C GLN A 15 -4.27 20.34 -13.41
N ALA A 16 -4.03 21.05 -14.53
CA ALA A 16 -3.43 20.46 -15.73
C ALA A 16 -2.03 19.87 -15.46
N TYR A 17 -1.28 20.44 -14.51
CA TYR A 17 0.00 19.91 -14.08
C TYR A 17 -0.13 18.54 -13.42
N VAL A 18 -1.08 18.37 -12.50
CA VAL A 18 -1.38 17.07 -11.86
C VAL A 18 -1.86 16.06 -12.90
N GLU A 19 -2.80 16.44 -13.76
CA GLU A 19 -3.33 15.56 -14.81
C GLU A 19 -2.23 15.02 -15.73
N ARG A 20 -1.24 15.86 -16.07
CA ARG A 20 -0.08 15.45 -16.85
C ARG A 20 0.80 14.44 -16.11
N LEU A 21 1.03 14.62 -14.81
CA LEU A 21 1.81 13.69 -13.99
C LEU A 21 1.11 12.33 -13.88
N VAL A 22 -0.20 12.33 -13.63
CA VAL A 22 -1.03 11.13 -13.58
C VAL A 22 -1.01 10.41 -14.93
N ARG A 23 -1.21 11.14 -16.03
CA ARG A 23 -1.15 10.59 -17.40
C ARG A 23 0.20 9.96 -17.71
N ALA A 24 1.28 10.55 -17.19
CA ALA A 24 2.63 10.03 -17.33
C ALA A 24 2.94 8.85 -16.38
N LYS A 25 1.97 8.39 -15.59
CA LYS A 25 2.10 7.30 -14.60
C LYS A 25 3.17 7.56 -13.54
N VAL A 26 3.35 8.83 -13.17
CA VAL A 26 4.15 9.18 -12.00
C VAL A 26 3.44 8.64 -10.76
N THR A 27 4.19 8.05 -9.82
CA THR A 27 3.64 7.40 -8.63
C THR A 27 3.21 8.36 -7.53
N GLY A 28 3.69 9.60 -7.57
CA GLY A 28 3.36 10.66 -6.62
C GLY A 28 4.29 11.86 -6.76
N LEU A 29 3.97 12.93 -6.04
CA LEU A 29 4.77 14.16 -5.97
C LEU A 29 5.13 14.48 -4.51
N MET A 30 6.40 14.81 -4.28
CA MET A 30 6.88 15.30 -3.00
C MET A 30 7.52 16.66 -3.20
N ILE A 31 7.09 17.67 -2.44
CA ILE A 31 7.52 19.06 -2.54
C ILE A 31 8.34 19.41 -1.29
N GLY A 32 9.48 20.07 -1.47
CA GLY A 32 10.27 20.60 -0.35
C GLY A 32 9.66 21.87 0.24
N GLU A 33 9.57 21.94 1.56
CA GLU A 33 9.14 23.13 2.29
C GLU A 33 10.09 24.31 2.10
N ASN A 34 9.54 25.52 2.10
CA ASN A 34 10.29 26.78 2.01
C ASN A 34 11.26 26.85 0.83
N MET A 35 10.92 26.17 -0.27
CA MET A 35 11.68 26.20 -1.51
C MET A 35 11.02 27.16 -2.52
N GLN A 36 10.64 26.67 -3.70
CA GLN A 36 10.22 27.49 -4.84
C GLN A 36 8.83 27.10 -5.35
N ALA A 37 8.05 26.37 -4.55
CA ALA A 37 6.65 26.16 -4.83
C ALA A 37 5.87 27.48 -4.68
N PRO A 38 4.79 27.68 -5.44
CA PRO A 38 3.84 28.76 -5.19
C PRO A 38 3.32 28.73 -3.75
N ALA A 39 3.00 29.91 -3.20
CA ALA A 39 2.44 30.02 -1.86
C ALA A 39 1.05 29.37 -1.76
N ASP A 40 0.25 29.48 -2.82
CA ASP A 40 -1.04 28.80 -2.94
C ASP A 40 -0.93 27.62 -3.92
N ILE A 41 -1.13 26.41 -3.38
CA ILE A 41 -1.18 25.15 -4.13
C ILE A 41 -2.51 24.41 -3.90
N THR A 42 -3.55 25.12 -3.48
CA THR A 42 -4.84 24.52 -3.12
C THR A 42 -5.45 23.76 -4.30
N SER A 43 -5.37 24.32 -5.52
CA SER A 43 -5.89 23.64 -6.71
C SER A 43 -5.09 22.40 -7.08
N LEU A 44 -3.78 22.41 -6.87
CA LEU A 44 -2.93 21.23 -7.01
C LEU A 44 -3.32 20.13 -6.02
N GLN A 45 -3.55 20.50 -4.75
CA GLN A 45 -3.97 19.57 -3.69
C GLN A 45 -5.33 18.93 -4.01
N MET A 46 -6.33 19.74 -4.38
CA MET A 46 -7.67 19.24 -4.71
C MET A 46 -7.66 18.27 -5.89
N GLU A 47 -6.92 18.59 -6.96
CA GLU A 47 -6.85 17.69 -8.12
C GLU A 47 -6.05 16.42 -7.83
N ALA A 48 -4.99 16.51 -7.02
CA ALA A 48 -4.24 15.35 -6.56
C ALA A 48 -5.14 14.40 -5.75
N GLU A 49 -5.92 14.93 -4.80
CA GLU A 49 -6.85 14.14 -4.00
C GLU A 49 -7.94 13.49 -4.84
N LYS A 50 -8.58 14.25 -5.74
CA LYS A 50 -9.60 13.74 -6.67
C LYS A 50 -9.06 12.62 -7.56
N SER A 51 -7.81 12.71 -7.98
CA SER A 51 -7.16 11.70 -8.83
C SER A 51 -6.54 10.53 -8.05
N GLY A 52 -6.62 10.54 -6.71
CA GLY A 52 -5.92 9.57 -5.86
C GLY A 52 -4.39 9.63 -6.02
N PHE A 53 -3.86 10.77 -6.45
CA PHE A 53 -2.44 10.99 -6.70
C PHE A 53 -1.72 11.42 -5.42
N PRO A 54 -0.77 10.63 -4.89
CA PRO A 54 -0.10 10.97 -3.64
C PRO A 54 0.67 12.28 -3.73
N LEU A 55 0.38 13.20 -2.82
CA LEU A 55 1.06 14.48 -2.67
C LEU A 55 1.60 14.61 -1.24
N LEU A 56 2.90 14.85 -1.11
CA LEU A 56 3.59 14.95 0.17
C LEU A 56 4.36 16.26 0.26
N MET A 57 4.38 16.85 1.45
CA MET A 57 5.29 17.92 1.80
C MET A 57 6.44 17.35 2.61
N THR A 58 7.67 17.78 2.35
CA THR A 58 8.86 17.31 3.07
C THR A 58 9.68 18.48 3.58
N HIS A 59 10.16 18.36 4.81
CA HIS A 59 11.03 19.37 5.40
C HIS A 59 12.33 19.50 4.59
N TYR A 60 12.83 20.73 4.44
CA TYR A 60 14.02 21.04 3.63
C TYR A 60 15.24 20.15 3.95
N SER A 61 15.41 19.76 5.21
CA SER A 61 16.54 18.95 5.68
C SER A 61 16.45 17.46 5.33
N VAL A 62 15.33 16.99 4.77
CA VAL A 62 15.15 15.57 4.45
C VAL A 62 15.84 15.27 3.12
N PRO A 63 16.94 14.49 3.10
CA PRO A 63 17.59 14.17 1.84
C PRO A 63 16.76 13.14 1.07
N PHE A 64 16.85 13.19 -0.26
CA PHE A 64 16.19 12.20 -1.12
C PHE A 64 16.54 10.75 -0.73
N SER A 65 17.79 10.51 -0.32
CA SER A 65 18.25 9.19 0.13
C SER A 65 17.49 8.65 1.35
N ALA A 66 17.07 9.52 2.27
CA ALA A 66 16.26 9.11 3.43
C ALA A 66 14.86 8.68 2.99
N VAL A 67 14.26 9.39 2.03
CA VAL A 67 12.96 9.03 1.45
C VAL A 67 13.06 7.71 0.71
N THR A 68 14.07 7.54 -0.15
CA THR A 68 14.30 6.28 -0.86
C THR A 68 14.49 5.12 0.12
N ARG A 69 15.26 5.32 1.19
CA ARG A 69 15.44 4.30 2.21
C ARG A 69 14.13 3.94 2.92
N ALA A 70 13.31 4.92 3.30
CA ALA A 70 12.02 4.68 3.91
C ALA A 70 11.10 3.85 3.00
N ILE A 71 11.08 4.15 1.70
CA ILE A 71 10.32 3.37 0.70
C ILE A 71 10.85 1.93 0.63
N LEU A 72 12.18 1.76 0.51
CA LEU A 72 12.80 0.43 0.44
C LEU A 72 12.54 -0.41 1.70
N ASP A 73 12.60 0.22 2.88
CA ASP A 73 12.38 -0.47 4.15
C ASP A 73 10.89 -0.85 4.33
N ALA A 74 9.95 -0.01 3.87
CA ALA A 74 8.52 -0.35 3.84
C ALA A 74 8.23 -1.53 2.91
N SER A 75 8.81 -1.56 1.70
CA SER A 75 8.63 -2.67 0.76
C SER A 75 9.25 -3.98 1.28
N LYS A 76 10.36 -3.92 2.03
CA LYS A 76 10.94 -5.11 2.68
C LYS A 76 10.02 -5.65 3.75
N GLN A 77 9.42 -4.80 4.57
CA GLN A 77 8.48 -5.23 5.60
C GLN A 77 7.28 -5.96 5.00
N GLU A 78 6.70 -5.42 3.93
CA GLU A 78 5.58 -6.05 3.21
C GLU A 78 5.97 -7.42 2.62
N GLU A 79 7.14 -7.53 1.98
CA GLU A 79 7.61 -8.82 1.44
C GLU A 79 7.98 -9.81 2.55
N HIS A 80 8.51 -9.35 3.69
CA HIS A 80 8.76 -10.20 4.86
C HIS A 80 7.46 -10.72 5.48
N GLU A 81 6.45 -9.88 5.62
CA GLU A 81 5.11 -10.27 6.10
C GLU A 81 4.47 -11.30 5.16
N ARG A 82 4.57 -11.08 3.83
CA ARG A 82 4.09 -12.01 2.81
C ARG A 82 4.80 -13.37 2.87
N ARG A 83 6.14 -13.38 2.98
CA ARG A 83 6.92 -14.63 3.12
C ARG A 83 6.63 -15.35 4.44
N GLY A 84 6.44 -14.59 5.51
CA GLY A 84 6.02 -15.12 6.81
C GLY A 84 4.66 -15.81 6.73
N ALA A 85 3.69 -15.20 6.05
CA ALA A 85 2.38 -15.80 5.83
C ALA A 85 2.47 -17.13 5.08
N VAL A 86 3.27 -17.20 4.01
CA VAL A 86 3.48 -18.46 3.27
C VAL A 86 4.11 -19.54 4.15
N THR A 87 5.16 -19.21 4.91
CA THR A 87 5.83 -20.17 5.80
C THR A 87 4.90 -20.66 6.91
N ARG A 88 4.07 -19.77 7.48
CA ARG A 88 3.06 -20.13 8.49
C ARG A 88 1.96 -21.02 7.92
N VAL A 89 1.53 -20.80 6.67
CA VAL A 89 0.59 -21.71 5.98
C VAL A 89 1.19 -23.11 5.84
N TYR A 90 2.46 -23.21 5.42
CA TYR A 90 3.14 -24.51 5.28
C TYR A 90 3.35 -25.22 6.63
N GLU A 91 3.76 -24.51 7.68
CA GLU A 91 3.94 -25.11 9.01
C GLU A 91 2.60 -25.50 9.67
N SER A 92 1.55 -24.70 9.50
CA SER A 92 0.20 -25.07 9.97
C SER A 92 -0.32 -26.30 9.23
N ALA A 93 -0.17 -26.39 7.90
CA ALA A 93 -0.50 -27.60 7.15
C ALA A 93 0.27 -28.83 7.65
N ARG A 94 1.55 -28.65 8.02
CA ARG A 94 2.41 -29.70 8.57
C ARG A 94 2.02 -30.14 9.99
N ILE A 95 1.57 -29.22 10.84
CA ILE A 95 1.13 -29.49 12.23
C ILE A 95 -0.27 -30.15 12.23
N GLY A 96 -1.15 -29.72 11.33
CA GLY A 96 -2.48 -30.33 11.13
C GLY A 96 -2.42 -31.82 10.78
N LEU A 97 -1.35 -32.26 10.12
CA LEU A 97 -1.10 -33.67 9.79
C LEU A 97 -0.72 -34.55 11.01
N ARG A 98 -0.42 -33.98 12.18
CA ARG A 98 0.12 -34.74 13.32
C ARG A 98 -0.73 -34.79 14.59
N SER A 99 -1.61 -33.82 14.87
CA SER A 99 -2.38 -33.86 16.14
C SER A 99 -3.64 -32.99 16.25
N LEU A 100 -3.98 -32.17 15.25
CA LEU A 100 -5.16 -31.30 15.29
C LEU A 100 -6.13 -31.72 14.18
N GLY A 101 -7.39 -32.00 14.55
CA GLY A 101 -8.46 -32.20 13.57
C GLY A 101 -8.64 -30.95 12.67
N LEU A 102 -9.22 -31.15 11.47
CA LEU A 102 -9.33 -30.13 10.42
C LEU A 102 -9.93 -28.79 10.89
N THR A 103 -10.94 -28.83 11.77
CA THR A 103 -11.55 -27.62 12.36
C THR A 103 -10.56 -26.83 13.23
N GLY A 104 -9.72 -27.52 14.01
CA GLY A 104 -8.71 -26.87 14.86
C GLY A 104 -7.58 -26.26 14.02
N LEU A 105 -7.23 -26.92 12.93
CA LEU A 105 -6.29 -26.41 11.94
C LEU A 105 -6.82 -25.14 11.26
N LEU A 106 -8.07 -25.15 10.78
CA LEU A 106 -8.71 -23.99 10.14
C LEU A 106 -8.77 -22.76 11.05
N LYS A 107 -9.18 -22.93 12.33
CA LYS A 107 -9.21 -21.84 13.30
C LYS A 107 -7.82 -21.25 13.58
N ARG A 108 -6.80 -22.11 13.71
CA ARG A 108 -5.41 -21.68 13.92
C ARG A 108 -4.90 -20.89 12.71
N LEU A 109 -5.11 -21.42 11.51
CA LEU A 109 -4.76 -20.74 10.26
C LEU A 109 -5.46 -19.40 10.13
N ALA A 110 -6.78 -19.33 10.34
CA ALA A 110 -7.55 -18.09 10.24
C ALA A 110 -7.01 -17.01 11.19
N ALA A 111 -6.64 -17.39 12.41
CA ALA A 111 -5.98 -16.50 13.38
C ALA A 111 -4.58 -16.06 12.89
N ASP A 112 -3.78 -16.97 12.36
CA ASP A 112 -2.40 -16.70 11.92
C ASP A 112 -2.28 -15.86 10.64
N VAL A 113 -3.28 -15.91 9.74
CA VAL A 113 -3.38 -15.04 8.55
C VAL A 113 -4.36 -13.88 8.72
N HIS A 114 -4.90 -13.67 9.93
CA HIS A 114 -5.83 -12.59 10.26
C HIS A 114 -7.00 -12.46 9.26
N SER A 115 -7.54 -13.59 8.80
CA SER A 115 -8.57 -13.64 7.75
C SER A 115 -9.54 -14.78 7.99
N ASN A 116 -10.77 -14.63 7.49
CA ASN A 116 -11.76 -15.73 7.50
C ASN A 116 -11.40 -16.75 6.42
N LEU A 117 -11.36 -18.03 6.80
CA LEU A 117 -11.03 -19.13 5.89
C LEU A 117 -12.23 -20.07 5.78
N TYR A 118 -12.60 -20.38 4.54
CA TYR A 118 -13.70 -21.26 4.21
C TYR A 118 -13.18 -22.48 3.45
N LEU A 119 -13.75 -23.65 3.74
CA LEU A 119 -13.45 -24.89 3.03
C LEU A 119 -14.69 -25.31 2.23
N PHE A 120 -14.51 -25.52 0.93
CA PHE A 120 -15.57 -25.95 0.03
C PHE A 120 -15.19 -27.28 -0.64
N ASP A 121 -16.18 -28.11 -0.91
CA ASP A 121 -15.98 -29.26 -1.80
C ASP A 121 -15.81 -28.75 -3.24
N SER A 122 -14.71 -29.14 -3.90
CA SER A 122 -14.38 -28.66 -5.25
C SER A 122 -15.36 -29.10 -6.36
N ARG A 123 -16.20 -30.12 -6.11
CA ARG A 123 -17.14 -30.67 -7.09
C ARG A 123 -18.54 -30.13 -6.89
N SER A 124 -18.99 -29.98 -5.64
CA SER A 124 -20.32 -29.42 -5.34
C SER A 124 -20.29 -27.90 -5.09
N LEU A 125 -19.11 -27.33 -4.81
CA LEU A 125 -18.91 -25.94 -4.35
C LEU A 125 -19.70 -25.60 -3.06
N GLU A 126 -20.17 -26.62 -2.35
CA GLU A 126 -20.85 -26.44 -1.08
C GLU A 126 -19.84 -26.33 0.07
N PRO A 127 -20.16 -25.58 1.14
CA PRO A 127 -19.33 -25.53 2.33
C PRO A 127 -19.14 -26.94 2.90
N TRP A 128 -17.89 -27.32 3.16
CA TRP A 128 -17.56 -28.65 3.69
C TRP A 128 -18.08 -28.85 5.13
N GLN A 129 -18.35 -27.76 5.86
CA GLN A 129 -19.01 -27.78 7.16
C GLN A 129 -19.80 -26.48 7.38
N GLU A 130 -21.04 -26.56 7.87
CA GLU A 130 -21.83 -25.39 8.23
C GLU A 130 -21.29 -24.71 9.51
N GLY A 131 -21.12 -23.38 9.47
CA GLY A 131 -20.75 -22.57 10.64
C GLY A 131 -19.25 -22.32 10.86
N LEU A 132 -18.41 -22.53 9.85
CA LEU A 132 -17.02 -22.05 9.78
C LEU A 132 -16.92 -20.80 8.88
#